data_AF-A0A850LD72-F1
#
_entry.id   AF-A0A850LD72-F1
#
_cell.length_a   1.000
_cell.length_b   1.000
_cell.length_c   1.000
_cell.angle_alpha   90.00
_cell.angle_beta   90.00
_cell.angle_gamma   90.00
#
_symmetry.space_group_name_H-M   'P 1'
#
loop_
_entity.id
_entity.type
_entity.pdbx_description
1 polymer ?
#
loop_
_entity_poly.entity_id
_entity_poly.type
_entity_poly.pdbx_seq_one_letter_code
_entity_poly.pdbx_strand_id
1 'polypeptide(L)'
;MTDGNWTILISVGVTFLFMLGVPVFLVIGYWVIGMSLVLGLPLINTGSALADVFTDGFALLAMPLFILTGDLINRSGIARRLSDFAYACHGWLRGGL
;
A
#
# COMPACT_ATOMS: atom_id res chain seq x y z
N MET A 1 4.25 -0.38 -30.95
CA MET A 1 2.86 -0.87 -30.94
C MET A 1 2.75 -1.67 -29.66
N THR A 2 1.90 -1.26 -28.72
CA THR A 2 1.75 -1.99 -27.45
C THR A 2 1.02 -3.28 -27.73
N ASP A 3 1.76 -4.38 -27.77
CA ASP A 3 1.17 -5.71 -27.87
C ASP A 3 0.44 -6.01 -26.55
N GLY A 4 -0.86 -5.74 -26.51
CA GLY A 4 -1.69 -5.93 -25.31
C GLY A 4 -1.63 -7.36 -24.75
N ASN A 5 -1.23 -8.34 -25.56
CA ASN A 5 -1.02 -9.70 -25.11
C ASN A 5 0.16 -9.84 -24.13
N TRP A 6 1.27 -9.13 -24.38
CA TRP A 6 2.45 -9.17 -23.51
C TRP A 6 2.19 -8.46 -22.18
N THR A 7 1.45 -7.35 -22.20
CA THR A 7 1.09 -6.63 -20.97
C THR A 7 0.17 -7.46 -20.08
N ILE A 8 -0.79 -8.18 -20.68
CA ILE A 8 -1.67 -9.11 -19.96
C ILE A 8 -0.86 -10.27 -19.38
N LEU A 9 0.02 -10.90 -20.16
CA LEU A 9 0.85 -12.02 -19.70
C LEU A 9 1.69 -11.63 -18.48
N ILE A 10 2.38 -10.48 -18.54
CA ILE A 10 3.21 -9.97 -17.45
C ILE A 10 2.35 -9.67 -16.22
N SER A 11 1.20 -9.00 -16.39
CA SER A 11 0.31 -8.64 -15.29
C SER A 11 -0.29 -9.87 -14.59
N VAL A 12 -0.69 -10.88 -15.35
CA VAL A 12 -1.16 -12.17 -14.80
C VAL A 12 -0.03 -12.91 -14.09
N GLY A 13 1.17 -12.93 -14.68
CA GLY A 13 2.35 -13.57 -14.09
C GLY A 13 2.71 -12.97 -12.73
N VAL A 14 2.81 -11.65 -12.61
CA VAL A 14 3.14 -11.00 -11.33
C VAL A 14 2.01 -11.17 -10.30
N THR A 15 0.75 -11.21 -10.73
CA THR A 15 -0.38 -11.49 -9.84
C THR A 15 -0.28 -12.89 -9.24
N PHE A 16 0.14 -13.87 -10.04
CA PHE A 16 0.37 -15.23 -9.55
C PHE A 16 1.55 -15.30 -8.56
N LEU A 17 2.66 -14.56 -8.83
CA LEU A 17 3.75 -14.43 -7.84
C LEU A 17 3.24 -13.84 -6.51
N PHE A 18 2.38 -12.83 -6.55
CA PHE A 18 1.77 -12.26 -5.35
C PHE A 18 0.94 -13.31 -4.58
N MET A 19 0.14 -14.12 -5.29
CA MET A 19 -0.64 -15.20 -4.67
C MET A 19 0.23 -16.29 -4.03
N LEU A 20 1.44 -16.50 -4.53
CA LEU A 20 2.43 -17.41 -3.93
C LEU A 20 3.13 -16.82 -2.68
N GLY A 21 2.76 -15.62 -2.24
CA GLY A 21 3.32 -14.97 -1.05
C GLY A 21 4.63 -14.23 -1.31
N VAL A 22 4.97 -13.95 -2.57
CA VAL A 22 6.13 -13.12 -2.89
C VAL A 22 5.92 -11.70 -2.35
N PRO A 23 6.93 -11.08 -1.69
CA PRO A 23 6.82 -9.72 -1.18
C PRO A 23 6.35 -8.72 -2.24
N VAL A 24 5.36 -7.89 -1.89
CA VAL A 24 4.72 -6.91 -2.80
C VAL A 24 5.75 -6.02 -3.52
N PHE A 25 6.83 -5.63 -2.83
CA PHE A 25 7.90 -4.83 -3.42
C PHE A 25 8.52 -5.50 -4.66
N LEU A 26 8.78 -6.81 -4.59
CA LEU A 26 9.36 -7.57 -5.72
C LEU A 26 8.34 -7.72 -6.85
N VAL A 27 7.07 -7.94 -6.52
CA VAL A 27 5.98 -8.04 -7.50
C VAL A 27 5.90 -6.76 -8.35
N ILE A 28 5.92 -5.60 -7.68
CA ILE A 28 5.94 -4.29 -8.36
C ILE A 28 7.22 -4.14 -9.19
N GLY A 29 8.38 -4.49 -8.64
CA GLY A 29 9.67 -4.44 -9.35
C GLY A 29 9.67 -5.24 -10.66
N TYR A 30 9.22 -6.50 -10.62
CA TYR A 30 9.12 -7.34 -11.82
C TYR A 30 8.13 -6.78 -12.84
N TRP A 31 7.01 -6.21 -12.37
CA TRP A 31 6.04 -5.58 -13.27
C TRP A 31 6.62 -4.34 -13.97
N VAL A 32 7.29 -3.44 -13.24
CA VAL A 32 7.90 -2.22 -13.80
C VAL A 32 8.99 -2.57 -14.81
N ILE A 33 9.86 -3.56 -14.50
CA ILE A 33 10.89 -4.03 -15.43
C ILE A 33 10.25 -4.62 -16.69
N GLY A 34 9.25 -5.49 -16.53
CA GLY A 34 8.54 -6.11 -17.64
C GLY A 34 7.87 -5.08 -18.55
N MET A 35 7.20 -4.08 -17.96
CA MET A 35 6.56 -3.00 -18.71
C MET A 35 7.57 -2.06 -19.37
N SER A 36 8.72 -1.81 -18.75
CA SER A 36 9.79 -1.01 -19.36
C SER A 36 10.30 -1.66 -20.64
N LEU A 37 10.43 -2.99 -20.66
CA LEU A 37 10.83 -3.75 -21.84
C LEU A 37 9.77 -3.71 -22.94
N VAL A 38 8.49 -3.90 -22.60
CA VAL A 38 7.37 -3.86 -23.57
C VAL A 38 7.19 -2.48 -24.18
N LEU A 39 7.40 -1.42 -23.39
CA LEU A 39 7.29 -0.04 -23.84
C LEU A 39 8.57 0.47 -24.52
N GLY A 40 9.65 -0.31 -24.53
CA GLY A 40 10.94 0.10 -25.08
C GLY A 40 11.60 1.25 -24.30
N LEU A 41 11.26 1.39 -23.01
CA LEU A 41 11.83 2.41 -22.13
C LEU A 41 13.21 1.97 -21.63
N PRO A 42 14.17 2.89 -21.49
CA PRO A 42 15.47 2.56 -20.93
C PRO A 42 15.35 2.03 -19.49
N LEU A 43 16.01 0.91 -19.18
CA LEU A 43 15.99 0.32 -17.83
C LEU A 43 16.59 1.21 -16.74
N ILE A 44 17.39 2.21 -17.12
CA ILE A 44 17.88 3.22 -16.18
C ILE A 44 16.72 4.04 -15.56
N ASN A 45 15.59 4.15 -16.26
CA ASN A 45 14.38 4.82 -15.76
C ASN A 45 13.53 3.95 -14.83
N THR A 46 13.84 2.66 -14.66
CA THR A 46 13.08 1.76 -13.78
C THR A 46 13.11 2.25 -12.32
N GLY A 47 14.21 2.89 -11.89
CA GLY A 47 14.32 3.46 -10.54
C GLY A 47 13.33 4.61 -10.30
N SER A 48 13.19 5.54 -11.24
CA SER A 48 12.19 6.62 -11.14
C SER A 48 10.77 6.08 -11.24
N ALA A 49 10.52 5.11 -12.13
CA ALA A 49 9.21 4.49 -12.25
C ALA A 49 8.78 3.74 -10.98
N LEU A 50 9.72 3.10 -10.27
CA LEU A 50 9.43 2.50 -8.96
C LEU A 50 9.11 3.56 -7.91
N ALA A 51 9.87 4.65 -7.86
CA ALA A 51 9.64 5.74 -6.93
C ALA A 51 8.25 6.39 -7.11
N ASP A 52 7.82 6.57 -8.37
CA ASP A 52 6.48 7.07 -8.70
C ASP A 52 5.40 6.14 -8.15
N VAL A 53 5.56 4.81 -8.26
CA VAL A 53 4.60 3.85 -7.69
C VAL A 53 4.46 3.98 -6.16
N PHE A 54 5.53 4.26 -5.43
CA PHE A 54 5.45 4.47 -3.97
C PHE A 54 4.86 5.83 -3.59
N THR A 55 5.10 6.85 -4.43
CA THR A 55 4.68 8.22 -4.16
C THR A 55 3.22 8.45 -4.55
N ASP A 56 2.82 7.97 -5.72
CA ASP A 56 1.45 8.05 -6.24
C ASP A 56 0.58 6.91 -5.70
N GLY A 57 1.19 5.81 -5.28
CA GLY A 57 0.51 4.67 -4.67
C GLY A 57 0.09 4.97 -3.24
N PHE A 58 -1.02 5.69 -3.08
CA PHE A 58 -1.57 6.08 -1.78
C PHE A 58 -1.62 4.91 -0.79
N ALA A 59 -2.01 3.71 -1.22
CA ALA A 59 -2.07 2.54 -0.34
C ALA A 59 -0.71 2.11 0.25
N LEU A 60 0.37 2.22 -0.53
CA LEU A 60 1.71 1.83 -0.12
C LEU A 60 2.31 2.81 0.89
N LEU A 61 1.99 4.11 0.76
CA LEU A 61 2.37 5.15 1.71
C LEU A 61 1.46 5.18 2.94
N ALA A 62 0.17 4.93 2.77
CA ALA A 62 -0.82 4.96 3.84
C ALA A 62 -0.58 3.83 4.86
N MET A 63 -0.22 2.62 4.42
CA MET A 63 0.02 1.49 5.32
C MET A 63 1.06 1.80 6.42
N PRO A 64 2.31 2.23 6.13
CA PRO A 64 3.28 2.54 7.16
C PRO A 64 2.87 3.76 8.01
N LEU A 65 2.24 4.78 7.41
CA LEU A 65 1.74 5.94 8.16
C LEU A 65 0.61 5.56 9.12
N PHE A 66 -0.29 4.66 8.74
CA PHE A 66 -1.33 4.14 9.62
C PHE A 66 -0.75 3.27 10.73
N ILE A 67 0.25 2.44 10.44
CA ILE A 67 0.95 1.65 11.48
C ILE A 67 1.64 2.59 12.48
N LEU A 68 2.38 3.59 11.99
CA LEU A 68 3.06 4.57 12.83
C LEU A 68 2.07 5.40 13.66
N THR A 69 0.99 5.88 13.04
CA THR A 69 -0.06 6.63 13.72
C THR A 69 -0.77 5.77 14.76
N GLY A 70 -1.03 4.50 14.45
CA GLY A 70 -1.60 3.54 15.38
C GLY A 70 -0.70 3.32 16.60
N ASP A 71 0.60 3.12 16.39
CA ASP A 71 1.57 2.98 17.48
C ASP A 71 1.67 4.28 18.30
N LEU A 72 1.66 5.44 17.64
CA LEU A 72 1.63 6.74 18.30
C LEU A 72 0.39 6.91 19.18
N ILE A 73 -0.81 6.61 18.65
CA ILE A 73 -2.08 6.69 19.40
C ILE A 73 -2.06 5.74 20.61
N ASN A 74 -1.51 4.54 20.44
CA ASN A 74 -1.41 3.55 21.50
C ASN A 74 -0.45 3.99 22.61
N ARG A 75 0.75 4.46 22.25
CA ARG A 75 1.78 4.89 23.22
C ARG A 75 1.47 6.20 23.92
N SER A 76 0.85 7.15 23.22
CA SER A 76 0.49 8.46 23.78
C SER A 76 -0.74 8.42 24.69
N GLY A 77 -1.44 7.28 24.76
CA GLY A 77 -2.67 7.15 25.53
C GLY A 77 -3.85 7.93 24.94
N ILE A 78 -3.74 8.44 23.71
CA ILE A 78 -4.81 9.18 23.02
C ILE A 78 -6.08 8.33 22.94
N ALA A 79 -5.96 7.04 22.62
CA ALA A 79 -7.11 6.13 22.57
C ALA A 79 -7.86 6.07 23.91
N ARG A 80 -7.12 6.00 25.03
CA ARG A 80 -7.72 5.96 26.38
C ARG A 80 -8.43 7.28 26.71
N ARG A 81 -7.77 8.41 26.46
CA ARG A 81 -8.34 9.74 26.71
C ARG A 81 -9.59 10.00 25.86
N LEU A 82 -9.59 9.52 24.61
CA LEU A 82 -10.75 9.62 23.73
C LEU A 82 -11.91 8.75 24.23
N SER A 83 -11.62 7.54 24.71
CA SER A 83 -12.61 6.67 25.34
C SER A 83 -13.20 7.32 26.59
N ASP A 84 -12.36 7.87 27.47
CA ASP A 84 -12.81 8.52 28.71
C ASP A 84 -13.69 9.76 28.41
N PHE A 85 -13.33 10.52 27.36
CA PHE A 85 -14.16 11.62 26.87
C PHE A 85 -15.52 11.14 26.33
N ALA A 86 -15.53 10.08 25.52
CA ALA A 86 -16.77 9.50 25.02
C ALA A 86 -17.68 9.01 26.16
N TYR A 87 -17.11 8.39 27.20
CA TYR A 87 -17.85 8.02 28.42
C TYR A 87 -18.38 9.24 29.17
N ALA A 88 -17.62 10.34 29.27
CA ALA A 88 -18.11 11.55 29.92
C ALA A 88 -19.31 12.17 29.18
N CYS A 89 -19.36 12.06 27.85
CA CYS A 89 -20.44 12.59 27.01
C CYS A 89 -21.66 11.67 26.88
N HIS A 90 -21.49 10.34 26.94
CA HIS A 90 -22.59 9.39 26.69
C HIS A 90 -22.78 8.33 27.78
N GLY A 91 -21.98 8.32 28.84
CA GLY A 91 -22.06 7.32 29.91
C GLY A 91 -23.38 7.29 30.68
N TRP A 92 -24.21 8.33 30.57
CA TRP A 92 -25.57 8.35 31.13
C TRP A 92 -26.62 7.67 30.24
N LEU A 93 -26.32 7.36 28.98
CA LEU A 93 -27.23 6.65 28.08
C LEU A 93 -27.14 5.14 28.36
N ARG A 94 -28.30 4.50 28.56
CA ARG A 94 -28.39 3.04 28.74
C ARG A 94 -27.89 2.34 27.47
N GLY A 95 -26.88 1.46 27.62
CA GLY A 95 -26.21 0.79 26.50
C GLY A 95 -24.94 1.49 26.00
N GLY A 96 -24.35 2.41 26.78
CA GLY A 96 -23.06 3.06 26.50
C GLY A 96 -21.82 2.15 26.55
N LEU A 97 -22.03 0.84 26.32
CA LEU A 97 -21.07 -0.22 26.03
C LEU A 97 -21.74 -1.21 25.06
#